data_AF-A0AAV0TF35-F1
#
_entry.id   AF-A0AAV0TF35-F1
#
_cell.length_a   1.000
_cell.length_b   1.000
_cell.length_c   1.000
_cell.angle_alpha   90.00
_cell.angle_beta   90.00
_cell.angle_gamma   90.00
#
_symmetry.space_group_name_H-M   'P 1'
#
loop_
_entity.id
_entity.type
_entity.pdbx_description
1 polymer ?
#
loop_
_entity_poly.entity_id
_entity_poly.type
_entity_poly.pdbx_seq_one_letter_code
_entity_poly.pdbx_strand_id
1 'polypeptide(L)'
;MAVPLDSRSDSDDGFQDFLSDNSGDQEALLTQESAALERRMKTMGIRDGLELGKEITLQEGFDAGYAQGAARSFRVGTLRGALETAVRCGLTNDEAMLTEARACISQLKTLERDSKLHDGTSEDSAELVVLTQAEDLLTSIGVDVTTL
;
A
#
# COMPACT_ATOMS: atom_id res chain seq x y z
N MET A 1 -29.27 48.91 85.02
CA MET A 1 -29.73 47.64 84.42
C MET A 1 -29.30 47.65 82.96
N ALA A 2 -28.34 46.81 82.60
CA ALA A 2 -27.77 46.74 81.26
C ALA A 2 -28.69 45.88 80.37
N VAL A 3 -29.02 46.40 79.18
CA VAL A 3 -29.80 45.70 78.15
C VAL A 3 -28.81 44.91 77.29
N PRO A 4 -28.96 43.58 77.12
CA PRO A 4 -28.10 42.82 76.24
C PRO A 4 -28.54 43.01 74.79
N LEU A 5 -27.56 43.33 73.93
CA LEU A 5 -27.65 43.25 72.47
C LEU A 5 -27.75 41.78 72.08
N ASP A 6 -28.92 41.32 71.67
CA ASP A 6 -29.08 40.02 71.00
C ASP A 6 -28.91 40.27 69.49
N SER A 7 -27.65 40.27 69.05
CA SER A 7 -27.29 40.26 67.63
C SER A 7 -27.42 38.83 67.10
N ARG A 8 -28.65 38.38 66.91
CA ARG A 8 -28.91 37.21 66.08
C ARG A 8 -28.98 37.67 64.63
N SER A 9 -27.85 37.50 63.96
CA SER A 9 -27.68 37.63 62.52
C SER A 9 -28.59 36.63 61.83
N ASP A 10 -29.75 37.11 61.37
CA ASP A 10 -30.69 36.37 60.52
C ASP A 10 -30.18 36.45 59.07
N SER A 11 -29.12 35.69 58.77
CA SER A 11 -28.65 35.48 57.40
C SER A 11 -29.26 34.17 56.92
N ASP A 12 -30.55 34.23 56.57
CA ASP A 12 -31.27 33.19 55.85
C ASP A 12 -30.80 33.17 54.40
N ASP A 13 -29.58 32.66 54.19
CA ASP A 13 -29.00 32.47 52.87
C ASP A 13 -29.42 31.09 52.31
N GLY A 14 -30.73 30.83 52.26
CA GLY A 14 -31.33 29.67 51.60
C GLY A 14 -31.07 29.58 50.08
N PHE A 15 -30.38 30.56 49.51
CA PHE A 15 -29.91 30.57 48.12
C PHE A 15 -28.60 29.78 47.93
N GLN A 16 -27.85 29.53 49.00
CA GLN A 16 -26.55 28.87 48.94
C GLN A 16 -26.67 27.34 48.75
N ASP A 17 -27.75 26.74 49.25
CA ASP A 17 -28.02 25.30 49.13
C ASP A 17 -28.42 24.90 47.69
N PHE A 18 -29.17 25.77 46.98
CA PHE A 18 -29.55 25.56 45.57
C PHE A 18 -28.36 25.64 44.60
N LEU A 19 -27.37 26.49 44.90
CA LEU A 19 -26.14 26.58 44.12
C LEU A 19 -25.14 25.47 44.48
N SER A 20 -25.13 25.01 45.73
CA SER A 20 -24.28 23.89 46.17
C SER A 20 -24.72 22.57 45.52
N ASP A 21 -26.03 22.31 45.41
CA ASP A 21 -26.58 21.11 44.75
C ASP A 21 -26.29 21.11 43.23
N ASN A 22 -26.42 22.25 42.57
CA ASN A 22 -26.12 22.40 41.14
C ASN A 22 -24.61 22.31 40.80
N SER A 23 -23.73 22.60 41.76
CA SER A 23 -22.27 22.52 41.55
C SER A 23 -21.73 21.08 41.49
N GLY A 24 -22.30 20.17 42.30
CA GLY A 24 -21.97 18.75 42.26
C GLY A 24 -22.47 18.08 40.97
N ASP A 25 -23.65 18.48 40.49
CA ASP A 25 -24.20 18.01 39.22
C ASP A 25 -23.37 18.48 38.03
N GLN A 26 -22.85 19.70 38.06
CA GLN A 26 -21.96 20.23 37.02
C GLN A 26 -20.62 19.48 36.99
N GLU A 27 -20.03 19.15 38.14
CA GLU A 27 -18.79 18.37 38.23
C GLU A 27 -19.01 16.91 37.76
N ALA A 28 -20.15 16.31 38.09
CA ALA A 28 -20.53 14.98 37.62
C ALA A 28 -20.71 14.94 36.09
N LEU A 29 -21.36 15.96 35.51
CA LEU A 29 -21.51 16.10 34.06
C LEU A 29 -20.16 16.25 33.36
N LEU A 30 -19.26 17.10 33.86
CA LEU A 30 -17.91 17.26 33.31
C LEU A 30 -17.10 15.95 33.39
N THR A 31 -17.25 15.20 34.49
CA THR A 31 -16.61 13.89 34.66
C THR A 31 -17.18 12.87 33.67
N GLN A 32 -18.49 12.89 33.42
CA GLN A 32 -19.12 12.03 32.43
C GLN A 32 -18.69 12.37 31.00
N GLU A 33 -18.65 13.67 30.65
CA GLU A 33 -18.21 14.14 29.34
C GLU A 33 -16.74 13.81 29.07
N SER A 34 -15.86 14.04 30.05
CA SER A 34 -14.44 13.68 29.95
C SER A 34 -14.24 12.17 29.76
N ALA A 35 -14.97 11.34 30.51
CA ALA A 35 -14.93 9.89 30.35
C ALA A 35 -15.52 9.44 28.98
N ALA A 36 -16.54 10.13 28.46
CA ALA A 36 -17.09 9.85 27.13
C ALA A 36 -16.08 10.24 26.02
N LEU A 37 -15.42 11.39 26.17
CA LEU A 37 -14.38 11.84 25.26
C LEU A 37 -13.18 10.90 25.25
N GLU A 38 -12.71 10.45 26.42
CA GLU A 38 -11.61 9.50 26.54
C GLU A 38 -11.94 8.16 25.87
N ARG A 39 -13.15 7.63 26.08
CA ARG A 39 -13.60 6.41 25.39
C ARG A 39 -13.60 6.61 23.88
N ARG A 40 -14.13 7.73 23.39
CA ARG A 40 -14.17 8.04 21.96
C ARG A 40 -12.77 8.15 21.38
N MET A 41 -11.86 8.84 22.05
CA MET A 41 -10.46 8.98 21.63
C MET A 41 -9.76 7.61 21.59
N LYS A 42 -9.94 6.76 22.59
CA LYS A 42 -9.38 5.40 22.59
C LYS A 42 -9.94 4.55 21.46
N THR A 43 -11.27 4.55 21.26
CA THR A 43 -11.88 3.75 20.20
C THR A 43 -11.49 4.23 18.81
N MET A 44 -11.48 5.55 18.57
CA MET A 44 -11.01 6.11 17.31
C MET A 44 -9.53 5.84 17.10
N GLY A 45 -8.67 6.07 18.11
CA GLY A 45 -7.24 5.80 17.99
C GLY A 45 -6.90 4.32 17.75
N ILE A 46 -7.62 3.39 18.39
CA ILE A 46 -7.44 1.94 18.14
C ILE A 46 -7.92 1.57 16.73
N ARG A 47 -9.05 2.12 16.27
CA ARG A 47 -9.57 1.88 14.92
C ARG A 47 -8.62 2.43 13.86
N ASP A 48 -8.19 3.68 14.02
CA ASP A 48 -7.28 4.35 13.10
C ASP A 48 -5.93 3.64 13.06
N GLY A 49 -5.39 3.23 14.22
CA GLY A 49 -4.16 2.44 14.28
C GLY A 49 -4.29 1.06 13.61
N LEU A 50 -5.45 0.40 13.75
CA LEU A 50 -5.74 -0.87 13.07
C LEU A 50 -5.85 -0.68 11.54
N GLU A 51 -6.45 0.41 11.09
CA GLU A 51 -6.60 0.73 9.66
C GLU A 51 -5.25 1.08 9.05
N LEU A 52 -4.47 1.93 9.71
CA LEU A 52 -3.12 2.30 9.29
C LEU A 52 -2.18 1.08 9.22
N GLY A 53 -2.28 0.17 10.20
CA GLY A 53 -1.49 -1.07 10.20
C GLY A 53 -1.82 -1.99 9.01
N LYS A 54 -3.10 -2.09 8.63
CA LYS A 54 -3.52 -2.86 7.44
C LYS A 54 -3.02 -2.23 6.15
N GLU A 55 -3.08 -0.90 6.07
CA GLU A 55 -2.60 -0.16 4.90
C GLU A 55 -1.09 -0.33 4.71
N ILE A 56 -0.30 -0.28 5.80
CA ILE A 56 1.15 -0.52 5.74
C ILE A 56 1.46 -1.91 5.18
N THR A 57 0.88 -2.97 5.76
CA THR A 57 1.14 -4.34 5.28
C THR A 57 0.63 -4.56 3.86
N LEU A 58 -0.47 -3.91 3.48
CA LEU A 58 -0.97 -3.94 2.10
C LEU A 58 0.02 -3.27 1.14
N GLN A 59 0.55 -2.11 1.52
CA GLN A 59 1.50 -1.35 0.70
C GLN A 59 2.82 -2.12 0.56
N GLU A 60 3.32 -2.75 1.62
CA GLU A 60 4.50 -3.63 1.56
C GLU A 60 4.30 -4.78 0.57
N GLY A 61 3.13 -5.42 0.60
CA GLY A 61 2.78 -6.48 -0.34
C GLY A 61 2.67 -5.97 -1.78
N PHE A 62 2.05 -4.80 -1.98
CA PHE A 62 1.96 -4.15 -3.29
C PHE A 62 3.33 -3.77 -3.84
N ASP A 63 4.17 -3.11 -3.05
CA ASP A 63 5.49 -2.65 -3.47
C ASP A 63 6.39 -3.84 -3.86
N ALA A 64 6.34 -4.92 -3.08
CA ALA A 64 7.07 -6.16 -3.40
C ALA A 64 6.57 -6.80 -4.71
N GLY A 65 5.25 -6.91 -4.88
CA GLY A 65 4.65 -7.46 -6.10
C GLY A 65 4.89 -6.57 -7.33
N TYR A 66 4.79 -5.25 -7.15
CA TYR A 66 5.02 -4.26 -8.19
C TYR A 66 6.47 -4.28 -8.66
N ALA A 67 7.44 -4.29 -7.74
CA ALA A 67 8.86 -4.34 -8.10
C ALA A 67 9.19 -5.59 -8.95
N GLN A 68 8.67 -6.76 -8.56
CA GLN A 68 8.86 -8.00 -9.30
C GLN A 68 8.17 -7.97 -10.67
N GLY A 69 6.89 -7.56 -10.70
CA GLY A 69 6.12 -7.48 -11.94
C GLY A 69 6.66 -6.44 -12.92
N ALA A 70 7.11 -5.28 -12.43
CA ALA A 70 7.71 -4.22 -13.23
C ALA A 70 9.04 -4.70 -13.85
N ALA A 71 9.93 -5.29 -13.05
CA ALA A 71 11.20 -5.82 -13.56
C ALA A 71 10.98 -6.89 -14.64
N ARG A 72 10.06 -7.83 -14.41
CA ARG A 72 9.70 -8.90 -15.35
C ARG A 72 9.12 -8.33 -16.66
N SER A 73 8.08 -7.51 -16.55
CA SER A 73 7.39 -6.94 -17.71
C SER A 73 8.30 -6.03 -18.54
N PHE A 74 9.18 -5.27 -17.87
CA PHE A 74 10.20 -4.47 -18.55
C PHE A 74 11.15 -5.35 -19.36
N ARG A 75 11.72 -6.40 -18.77
CA ARG A 75 12.65 -7.30 -19.48
C ARG A 75 12.01 -7.99 -20.68
N VAL A 76 10.80 -8.54 -20.51
CA VAL A 76 10.02 -9.17 -21.61
C VAL A 76 9.72 -8.15 -22.71
N GLY A 77 9.29 -6.95 -22.33
CA GLY A 77 8.96 -5.86 -23.26
C GLY A 77 10.17 -5.40 -24.07
N THR A 78 11.32 -5.21 -23.42
CA THR A 78 12.57 -4.80 -24.06
C THR A 78 13.05 -5.83 -25.08
N LEU A 79 13.12 -7.11 -24.70
CA LEU A 79 13.55 -8.19 -25.61
C LEU A 79 12.62 -8.34 -26.80
N ARG A 80 11.30 -8.32 -26.54
CA ARG A 80 10.30 -8.41 -27.61
C ARG A 80 10.40 -7.21 -28.56
N GLY A 81 10.53 -6.00 -28.04
CA GLY A 81 10.66 -4.78 -28.84
C GLY A 81 11.93 -4.77 -29.69
N ALA A 82 13.05 -5.19 -29.11
CA ALA A 82 14.33 -5.31 -29.81
C ALA A 82 14.24 -6.34 -30.95
N LEU A 83 13.69 -7.54 -30.68
CA LEU A 83 13.53 -8.58 -31.70
C LEU A 83 12.56 -8.16 -32.81
N GLU A 84 11.40 -7.56 -32.47
CA GLU A 84 10.46 -7.05 -33.47
C GLU A 84 11.11 -6.00 -34.38
N THR A 85 11.94 -5.11 -33.79
CA THR A 85 12.68 -4.10 -34.54
C THR A 85 13.73 -4.73 -35.42
N ALA A 86 14.52 -5.67 -34.91
CA ALA A 86 15.54 -6.39 -35.68
C ALA A 86 14.95 -7.09 -36.91
N VAL A 87 13.82 -7.78 -36.74
CA VAL A 87 13.11 -8.44 -37.84
C VAL A 87 12.58 -7.42 -38.85
N ARG A 88 11.98 -6.31 -38.40
CA ARG A 88 11.43 -5.27 -39.30
C ARG A 88 12.51 -4.52 -40.07
N CYS A 89 13.68 -4.32 -39.47
CA CYS A 89 14.82 -3.67 -40.09
C CYS A 89 15.65 -4.61 -40.98
N GLY A 90 15.30 -5.90 -41.05
CA GLY A 90 16.04 -6.88 -41.87
C GLY A 90 17.44 -7.17 -41.34
N LEU A 91 17.66 -7.04 -40.02
CA LEU A 91 18.95 -7.31 -39.37
C LEU A 91 19.22 -8.82 -39.19
N THR A 92 18.26 -9.68 -39.51
CA THR A 92 18.41 -11.13 -39.50
C THR A 92 19.15 -11.62 -40.75
N ASN A 93 20.24 -12.36 -40.57
CA ASN A 93 21.14 -12.73 -41.65
C ASN A 93 20.60 -13.86 -42.57
N ASP A 94 19.70 -14.71 -42.08
CA ASP A 94 19.11 -15.80 -42.84
C ASP A 94 17.62 -16.05 -42.50
N GLU A 95 16.96 -16.87 -43.34
CA GLU A 95 15.55 -17.27 -43.18
C GLU A 95 15.33 -18.12 -41.91
N ALA A 96 16.33 -18.89 -41.47
CA ALA A 96 16.24 -19.73 -40.29
C ALA A 96 16.18 -18.89 -39.01
N MET A 97 17.07 -17.93 -38.86
CA MET A 97 17.13 -16.95 -37.78
C MET A 97 15.89 -16.06 -37.77
N LEU A 98 15.38 -15.66 -38.93
CA LEU A 98 14.11 -14.92 -39.03
C LEU A 98 12.94 -15.76 -38.51
N THR A 99 12.89 -17.04 -38.84
CA THR A 99 11.85 -17.96 -38.36
C THR A 99 11.96 -18.16 -36.85
N GLU A 100 13.17 -18.33 -36.32
CA GLU A 100 13.44 -18.48 -34.89
C GLU A 100 13.08 -17.20 -34.11
N ALA A 101 13.47 -16.02 -34.60
CA ALA A 101 13.10 -14.74 -34.00
C ALA A 101 11.58 -14.57 -33.94
N ARG A 102 10.84 -14.96 -34.98
CA ARG A 102 9.36 -14.92 -34.98
C ARG A 102 8.75 -15.88 -33.95
N ALA A 103 9.31 -17.08 -33.82
CA ALA A 103 8.87 -18.05 -32.81
C ALA A 103 9.11 -17.49 -31.40
N CYS A 104 10.30 -16.93 -31.14
CA CYS A 104 10.66 -16.32 -29.87
C CYS A 104 9.75 -15.12 -29.52
N ILE A 105 9.47 -14.23 -30.48
CA ILE A 105 8.52 -13.12 -30.31
C ILE A 105 7.13 -13.65 -29.92
N SER A 106 6.66 -14.74 -30.54
CA SER A 106 5.37 -15.34 -30.19
C SER A 106 5.37 -15.92 -28.77
N GLN A 107 6.46 -16.54 -28.33
CA GLN A 107 6.60 -17.07 -26.98
C GLN A 107 6.61 -15.94 -25.93
N LEU A 108 7.38 -14.88 -26.16
CA LEU A 108 7.41 -13.69 -25.28
C LEU A 108 6.02 -13.05 -25.15
N LYS A 109 5.24 -13.00 -26.25
CA LYS A 109 3.87 -12.49 -26.24
C LYS A 109 2.90 -13.38 -25.45
N THR A 110 3.14 -14.68 -25.39
CA THR A 110 2.37 -15.60 -24.54
C THR A 110 2.75 -15.40 -23.07
N LEU A 111 4.05 -15.31 -22.76
CA LEU A 111 4.55 -15.02 -21.40
C LEU A 111 4.05 -13.69 -20.82
N GLU A 112 3.83 -12.68 -21.67
CA GLU A 112 3.23 -11.40 -21.28
C GLU A 112 1.76 -11.57 -20.86
N ARG A 113 1.01 -12.42 -21.57
CA ARG A 113 -0.42 -12.67 -21.29
C ARG A 113 -0.63 -13.59 -20.09
N ASP A 114 0.27 -14.53 -19.89
CA ASP A 114 0.18 -15.53 -18.82
C ASP A 114 0.66 -15.01 -17.46
N SER A 115 0.65 -13.69 -17.23
CA SER A 115 1.07 -13.01 -15.98
C SER A 115 0.26 -13.35 -14.70
N LYS A 116 -0.41 -14.52 -14.67
CA LYS A 116 -1.05 -15.05 -13.47
C LYS A 116 -0.02 -15.07 -12.33
N LEU A 117 -0.49 -14.64 -11.16
CA LEU A 117 0.29 -14.53 -9.92
C LEU A 117 1.10 -15.82 -9.70
N HIS A 118 2.42 -15.69 -9.73
CA HIS A 118 3.38 -16.78 -9.61
C HIS A 118 3.27 -17.48 -8.26
N ASP A 119 2.94 -18.78 -8.28
CA ASP A 119 3.31 -19.70 -7.22
C ASP A 119 4.60 -20.39 -7.67
N GLY A 120 5.72 -19.93 -7.10
CA GLY A 120 7.06 -20.24 -7.58
C GLY A 120 7.35 -21.73 -7.56
N THR A 121 7.91 -22.26 -8.66
CA THR A 121 8.88 -23.38 -8.72
C THR A 121 8.95 -24.05 -10.09
N SER A 122 7.90 -24.01 -10.92
CA SER A 122 7.85 -24.75 -12.19
C SER A 122 7.95 -23.87 -13.44
N GLU A 123 7.27 -22.72 -13.47
CA GLU A 123 7.15 -21.88 -14.68
C GLU A 123 8.36 -20.95 -14.89
N ASP A 124 9.10 -20.64 -13.82
CA ASP A 124 10.28 -19.76 -13.85
C ASP A 124 11.40 -20.29 -14.77
N SER A 125 11.53 -21.62 -14.87
CA SER A 125 12.54 -22.25 -15.72
C SER A 125 12.22 -22.05 -17.20
N ALA A 126 10.97 -22.24 -17.60
CA ALA A 126 10.56 -22.08 -19.01
C ALA A 126 10.64 -20.62 -19.47
N GLU A 127 10.24 -19.68 -18.61
CA GLU A 127 10.41 -18.26 -18.88
C GLU A 127 11.88 -17.88 -19.04
N LEU A 128 12.74 -18.32 -18.11
CA LEU A 128 14.16 -18.03 -18.17
C LEU A 128 14.80 -18.57 -19.46
N VAL A 129 14.40 -19.77 -19.91
CA VAL A 129 14.87 -20.33 -21.19
C VAL A 129 14.48 -19.42 -22.37
N VAL A 130 13.23 -18.96 -22.44
CA VAL A 130 12.77 -18.09 -23.53
C VAL A 130 13.49 -16.73 -23.50
N LEU A 131 13.69 -16.15 -22.32
CA LEU A 131 14.43 -14.90 -22.16
C LEU A 131 15.89 -15.04 -22.59
N THR A 132 16.54 -16.14 -22.20
CA THR A 132 17.93 -16.43 -22.57
C THR A 132 18.06 -16.63 -24.08
N GLN A 133 17.13 -17.38 -24.68
CA GLN A 133 17.09 -17.56 -26.14
C GLN A 133 16.93 -16.23 -26.88
N ALA A 134 16.07 -15.33 -26.38
CA ALA A 134 15.90 -14.01 -26.97
C ALA A 134 17.18 -13.16 -26.90
N GLU A 135 17.88 -13.21 -25.77
CA GLU A 135 19.16 -12.52 -25.55
C GLU A 135 20.26 -13.06 -26.47
N ASP A 136 20.37 -14.39 -26.59
CA ASP A 136 21.33 -15.05 -27.49
C ASP A 136 21.08 -14.68 -28.95
N LEU A 137 19.80 -14.64 -29.38
CA LEU A 137 19.42 -14.22 -30.72
C LEU A 137 19.81 -12.76 -30.98
N LEU A 138 19.50 -11.86 -30.07
CA LEU A 138 19.86 -10.44 -30.21
C LEU A 138 21.37 -10.24 -30.24
N THR A 139 22.11 -10.97 -29.41
CA THR A 139 23.58 -10.96 -29.40
C THR A 139 24.13 -11.45 -30.73
N SER A 140 23.54 -12.49 -31.32
CA SER A 140 23.90 -13.01 -32.65
C SER A 140 23.62 -12.00 -33.78
N ILE A 141 22.61 -11.13 -33.62
CA ILE A 141 22.31 -10.01 -34.54
C ILE A 141 23.29 -8.83 -34.33
N GLY A 142 24.03 -8.80 -33.22
CA GLY A 142 24.91 -7.70 -32.83
C GLY A 142 24.19 -6.60 -32.04
N VAL A 143 23.04 -6.90 -31.43
CA VAL A 143 22.29 -6.00 -30.55
C VAL A 143 22.58 -6.39 -29.10
N ASP A 144 23.25 -5.51 -28.36
CA ASP A 144 23.52 -5.72 -26.93
C ASP A 144 22.38 -5.12 -26.09
N VAL A 145 21.58 -6.01 -25.49
CA VAL A 145 20.42 -5.65 -24.66
C VAL A 145 20.83 -5.20 -23.25
N THR A 146 22.07 -5.46 -22.82
CA THR A 146 22.57 -5.01 -21.51
C THR A 146 22.82 -3.50 -21.45
N THR A 147 22.80 -2.84 -22.61
CA THR A 147 22.99 -1.40 -22.74
C THR A 147 21.69 -0.58 -22.78
N LEU A 148 20.53 -1.25 -22.77
CA LEU A 148 19.18 -0.65 -22.80
C LEU A 148 18.55 -0.59 -21.40
#